data_AF-A0A2A3HIK0-F1
#
_entry.id   AF-A0A2A3HIK0-F1
#
_cell.length_a   1.000
_cell.length_b   1.000
_cell.length_c   1.000
_cell.angle_alpha   90.00
_cell.angle_beta   90.00
_cell.angle_gamma   90.00
#
_symmetry.space_group_name_H-M   'P 1'
#
loop_
_entity.id
_entity.type
_entity.pdbx_description
1 polymer ?
#
loop_
_entity_poly.entity_id
_entity_poly.type
_entity_poly.pdbx_seq_one_letter_code
_entity_poly.pdbx_strand_id
1 'polypeptide(L)'
;MALLAAFWGAGCSDERTSLGNSAESGNPEIAGVLYFADGAVAARVRVLLVPDDFSVWRDSVDSLWTTWTDSLGRFEFSASPAEIFTLEAVDSVSGKQLVQMGISKDAENANILGYLENTGSVRLGAGNFENGTTGVVYVPGTTIFRPVTVEQGHLFVDSLPADSLCPLIFVADSGDSLEVNEPVLVVADSVTSVHFHSVSLRFRIPLDMTSSGIALDEDLRNFPLEIRLDSSDYDFRGLDRLQGAWNAVLCGDTLPLSLSYADAEKGTFAFWARVSKLRANAVDTLFLSFEENAEASSRTLENVFSDGFIAAWHFDEGDSEVWDATGNGFDGIPEEVSVAEEAAAGGALYYSGNKGSVTIPNSATGAFDLTLQSSATFSVWVKMEGLDMSRVVFARAHRNTT
;
A
#
# COMPACT_ATOMS: atom_id res chain seq x y z
N MET A 1 49.58 59.82 49.23
CA MET A 1 49.27 60.83 50.26
C MET A 1 48.57 61.99 49.57
N ALA A 2 47.32 62.31 49.98
CA ALA A 2 46.43 63.42 49.57
C ALA A 2 46.06 63.49 48.07
N LEU A 3 44.88 63.08 47.59
CA LEU A 3 43.48 63.53 47.79
C LEU A 3 43.10 64.82 47.01
N LEU A 4 42.12 64.64 46.09
CA LEU A 4 41.03 65.54 45.67
C LEU A 4 41.32 66.85 44.91
N ALA A 5 40.68 67.03 43.75
CA ALA A 5 39.52 67.93 43.60
C ALA A 5 38.92 67.89 42.18
N ALA A 6 37.60 68.09 42.13
CA ALA A 6 36.69 67.94 40.99
C ALA A 6 36.23 69.29 40.42
N PHE A 7 35.17 69.23 39.58
CA PHE A 7 34.36 70.30 38.95
C PHE A 7 34.91 70.90 37.65
N TRP A 8 34.13 71.28 36.62
CA TRP A 8 32.79 70.99 36.08
C TRP A 8 32.62 71.97 34.88
N GLY A 9 31.82 71.62 33.87
CA GLY A 9 30.91 72.60 33.24
C GLY A 9 31.01 72.91 31.74
N ALA A 10 30.01 72.37 31.01
CA ALA A 10 29.24 72.92 29.85
C ALA A 10 29.99 73.28 28.55
N GLY A 11 29.56 72.92 27.33
CA GLY A 11 28.24 72.78 26.66
C GLY A 11 28.43 73.41 25.26
N CYS A 12 27.81 73.08 24.11
CA CYS A 12 26.57 72.43 23.66
C CYS A 12 26.88 71.77 22.27
N SER A 13 26.04 71.04 21.52
CA SER A 13 24.57 70.97 21.37
C SER A 13 24.16 69.75 20.52
N ASP A 14 22.97 69.20 20.83
CA ASP A 14 21.91 68.61 19.96
C ASP A 14 22.17 67.30 19.15
N GLU A 15 21.26 66.33 19.02
CA GLU A 15 19.83 66.20 19.34
C GLU A 15 19.39 64.69 19.26
N ARG A 16 18.39 64.29 20.05
CA ARG A 16 17.36 63.24 19.81
C ARG A 16 17.77 61.80 19.39
N THR A 17 17.57 60.83 20.29
CA THR A 17 16.31 60.05 20.36
C THR A 17 16.37 59.06 21.53
N SER A 18 15.25 58.98 22.26
CA SER A 18 14.93 57.92 23.20
C SER A 18 14.82 56.59 22.46
N LEU A 19 15.65 55.62 22.83
CA LEU A 19 15.38 54.19 22.60
C LEU A 19 15.57 53.49 23.95
N GLY A 20 14.50 53.46 24.73
CA GLY A 20 14.34 52.40 25.72
C GLY A 20 14.09 51.11 24.96
N ASN A 21 15.13 50.30 24.75
CA ASN A 21 14.96 48.89 24.44
C ASN A 21 14.94 48.16 25.79
N SER A 22 13.76 48.05 26.38
CA SER A 22 13.45 46.91 27.23
C SER A 22 13.39 45.69 26.32
N ALA A 23 14.51 44.97 26.20
CA ALA A 23 14.47 43.60 25.73
C ALA A 23 13.84 42.76 26.84
N GLU A 24 12.52 42.56 26.80
CA GLU A 24 11.94 41.37 27.43
C GLU A 24 12.46 40.17 26.63
N SER A 25 13.61 39.65 27.06
CA SER A 25 14.04 38.30 26.70
C SER A 25 13.14 37.32 27.45
N GLY A 26 11.90 37.16 26.98
CA GLY A 26 11.04 36.07 27.41
C GLY A 26 11.62 34.77 26.89
N ASN A 27 12.26 33.98 27.76
CA ASN A 27 12.67 32.63 27.37
C ASN A 27 11.41 31.83 27.02
N PRO A 28 11.38 31.10 25.90
CA PRO A 28 10.26 30.23 25.58
C PRO A 28 10.11 29.16 26.68
N GLU A 29 8.86 28.83 27.01
CA GLU A 29 8.56 27.80 28.01
C GLU A 29 8.88 26.41 27.47
N ILE A 30 8.63 26.20 26.17
CA ILE A 30 8.96 24.98 25.44
C ILE A 30 9.61 25.39 24.11
N ALA A 31 10.73 24.77 23.74
CA ALA A 31 11.36 25.00 22.45
C ALA A 31 12.02 23.70 21.95
N GLY A 32 12.38 23.65 20.68
CA GLY A 32 13.02 22.46 20.15
C GLY A 32 13.49 22.60 18.73
N VAL A 33 14.06 21.52 18.21
CA VAL A 33 14.50 21.38 16.82
C VAL A 33 14.02 20.05 16.26
N LEU A 34 13.42 20.09 15.09
CA LEU A 34 12.95 18.92 14.36
C LEU A 34 13.81 18.66 13.13
N TYR A 35 14.07 17.37 12.89
CA TYR A 35 14.74 16.86 11.71
C TYR A 35 13.86 15.80 11.03
N PHE A 36 14.18 15.46 9.80
CA PHE A 36 13.73 14.21 9.19
C PHE A 36 14.69 13.07 9.57
N ALA A 37 14.25 11.83 9.45
CA ALA A 37 15.06 10.64 9.78
C ALA A 37 16.42 10.57 9.05
N ASP A 38 16.54 11.19 7.88
CA ASP A 38 17.79 11.28 7.11
C ASP A 38 18.75 12.39 7.62
N GLY A 39 18.36 13.11 8.67
CA GLY A 39 19.10 14.21 9.27
C GLY A 39 18.86 15.57 8.60
N ALA A 40 18.03 15.64 7.55
CA ALA A 40 17.64 16.92 6.96
C ALA A 40 16.80 17.74 7.95
N VAL A 41 16.87 19.07 7.84
CA VAL A 41 16.11 19.97 8.69
C VAL A 41 14.62 19.91 8.33
N ALA A 42 13.76 19.72 9.32
CA ALA A 42 12.32 19.72 9.14
C ALA A 42 11.76 21.15 9.25
N ALA A 43 11.86 21.92 8.16
CA ALA A 43 11.42 23.31 8.11
C ALA A 43 9.93 23.45 7.76
N ARG A 44 9.26 24.48 8.30
CA ARG A 44 7.82 24.79 8.08
C ARG A 44 6.84 23.66 8.43
N VAL A 45 7.27 22.73 9.26
CA VAL A 45 6.45 21.65 9.81
C VAL A 45 5.51 22.21 10.88
N ARG A 46 4.25 21.77 10.87
CA ARG A 46 3.27 22.11 11.92
C ARG A 46 3.58 21.29 13.17
N VAL A 47 3.65 21.96 14.31
CA VAL A 47 3.94 21.35 15.62
C VAL A 47 2.79 21.64 16.58
N LEU A 48 2.35 20.61 17.30
CA LEU A 48 1.27 20.65 18.27
C LEU A 48 1.77 20.24 19.66
N LEU A 49 1.31 20.92 20.70
CA LEU A 49 1.36 20.40 22.07
C LEU A 49 -0.03 19.92 22.46
N VAL A 50 -0.12 18.64 22.81
CA VAL A 50 -1.38 17.97 23.17
C VAL A 50 -1.33 17.65 24.67
N PRO A 51 -2.26 18.19 25.49
CA PRO A 51 -2.36 17.80 26.90
C PRO A 51 -2.50 16.28 27.07
N ASP A 52 -1.95 15.71 28.14
CA ASP A 52 -2.07 14.27 28.43
C ASP A 52 -3.51 13.82 28.68
N ASP A 53 -4.37 14.72 29.16
CA ASP A 53 -5.80 14.49 29.37
C ASP A 53 -6.70 14.79 28.15
N PHE A 54 -6.10 15.19 27.02
CA PHE A 54 -6.82 15.49 25.79
C PHE A 54 -7.55 14.27 25.24
N SER A 55 -8.80 14.46 24.84
CA SER A 55 -9.63 13.45 24.21
C SER A 55 -10.18 13.95 22.87
N VAL A 56 -9.76 13.31 21.79
CA VAL A 56 -10.28 13.52 20.42
C VAL A 56 -11.80 13.43 20.28
N TRP A 57 -12.48 12.80 21.25
CA TRP A 57 -13.94 12.68 21.28
C TRP A 57 -14.66 13.88 21.89
N ARG A 58 -13.99 14.60 22.79
CA ARG A 58 -14.58 15.67 23.60
C ARG A 58 -14.05 17.04 23.24
N ASP A 59 -12.78 17.09 22.88
CA ASP A 59 -12.01 18.31 22.78
C ASP A 59 -11.72 18.64 21.30
N SER A 60 -11.57 19.93 20.97
CA SER A 60 -11.30 20.35 19.59
C SER A 60 -9.80 20.46 19.34
N VAL A 61 -9.33 19.91 18.21
CA VAL A 61 -7.94 20.06 17.75
C VAL A 61 -7.57 21.53 17.54
N ASP A 62 -8.54 22.39 17.18
CA ASP A 62 -8.32 23.83 17.00
C ASP A 62 -7.99 24.57 18.31
N SER A 63 -8.25 23.94 19.46
CA SER A 63 -7.92 24.48 20.78
C SER A 63 -6.48 24.17 21.22
N LEU A 64 -5.75 23.37 20.44
CA LEU A 64 -4.39 22.96 20.77
C LEU A 64 -3.37 24.06 20.46
N TRP A 65 -2.29 24.04 21.24
CA TRP A 65 -1.14 24.92 21.04
C TRP A 65 -0.45 24.51 19.75
N THR A 66 -0.53 25.38 18.76
CA THR A 66 0.02 25.14 17.43
C THR A 66 1.10 26.17 17.12
N THR A 67 2.22 25.70 16.60
CA THR A 67 3.27 26.55 16.02
C THR A 67 3.83 25.89 14.76
N TRP A 68 4.80 26.54 14.12
CA TRP A 68 5.51 26.00 12.97
C TRP A 68 7.01 26.13 13.18
N THR A 69 7.74 25.12 12.72
CA THR A 69 9.21 25.20 12.70
C THR A 69 9.69 26.26 11.70
N ASP A 70 10.75 26.99 12.04
CA ASP A 70 11.42 27.93 11.14
C ASP A 70 12.24 27.23 10.05
N SER A 71 13.04 27.99 9.28
CA SER A 71 13.92 27.42 8.24
C SER A 71 15.06 26.54 8.75
N LEU A 72 15.32 26.57 10.06
CA LEU A 72 16.32 25.77 10.76
C LEU A 72 15.66 24.63 11.56
N GLY A 73 14.36 24.38 11.37
CA GLY A 73 13.62 23.31 12.04
C GLY A 73 13.26 23.64 13.48
N ARG A 74 13.44 24.90 13.91
CA ARG A 74 13.26 25.30 15.32
C ARG A 74 11.83 25.71 15.58
N PHE A 75 11.28 25.31 16.72
CA PHE A 75 9.96 25.74 17.18
C PHE A 75 10.04 26.26 18.60
N GLU A 76 9.08 27.10 18.96
CA GLU A 76 8.94 27.66 20.30
C GLU A 76 7.47 27.86 20.67
N PHE A 77 7.18 27.66 21.95
CA PHE A 77 5.91 27.96 22.59
C PHE A 77 6.17 28.82 23.83
N SER A 78 5.42 29.91 23.95
CA SER A 78 5.49 30.81 25.10
C SER A 78 4.68 30.32 26.31
N ALA A 79 3.93 29.23 26.16
CA ALA A 79 3.08 28.64 27.19
C ALA A 79 2.98 27.11 26.99
N SER A 80 2.95 26.34 28.08
CA SER A 80 2.64 24.90 28.05
C SER A 80 1.14 24.63 28.29
N PRO A 81 0.54 23.62 27.62
CA PRO A 81 -0.82 23.15 27.90
C PRO A 81 -1.02 22.59 29.32
N ALA A 82 -0.03 21.85 29.82
CA ALA A 82 -0.12 21.01 31.01
C ALA A 82 1.26 20.68 31.58
N GLU A 83 1.31 19.99 32.72
CA GLU A 83 2.55 19.48 33.32
C GLU A 83 3.14 18.31 32.51
N ILE A 84 2.27 17.53 31.85
CA ILE A 84 2.63 16.43 30.96
C ILE A 84 1.90 16.66 29.64
N PHE A 85 2.60 16.51 28.52
CA PHE A 85 2.02 16.67 27.20
C PHE A 85 2.67 15.76 26.16
N THR A 86 2.03 15.63 25.02
CA THR A 86 2.55 14.99 23.82
C THR A 86 2.98 16.06 22.83
N LEU A 87 4.17 15.92 22.24
CA LEU A 87 4.59 16.70 21.07
C LEU A 87 4.19 15.94 19.82
N GLU A 88 3.42 16.57 18.94
CA GLU A 88 3.12 16.03 17.61
C GLU A 88 3.62 16.95 16.52
N ALA A 89 4.14 16.39 15.44
CA ALA A 89 4.52 17.15 14.27
C ALA A 89 4.15 16.42 12.99
N VAL A 90 3.69 17.16 11.98
CA VAL A 90 3.34 16.61 10.67
C VAL A 90 3.87 17.53 9.59
N ASP A 91 4.67 16.97 8.69
CA ASP A 91 5.03 17.64 7.45
C ASP A 91 3.93 17.40 6.40
N SER A 92 3.27 18.46 5.96
CA SER A 92 2.16 18.36 5.01
C SER A 92 2.59 18.00 3.59
N VAL A 93 3.90 18.10 3.28
CA VAL A 93 4.43 17.79 1.95
C VAL A 93 4.77 16.30 1.84
N SER A 94 5.57 15.77 2.77
CA SER A 94 6.00 14.38 2.76
C SER A 94 5.05 13.43 3.49
N GLY A 95 4.16 13.94 4.33
CA GLY A 95 3.30 13.13 5.19
C GLY A 95 4.01 12.49 6.38
N LYS A 96 5.31 12.74 6.56
CA LYS A 96 6.11 12.25 7.69
C LYS A 96 5.61 12.85 9.01
N GLN A 97 5.67 12.06 10.08
CA GLN A 97 5.08 12.40 11.36
C GLN A 97 6.05 12.14 12.52
N LEU A 98 5.84 12.86 13.61
CA LEU A 98 6.45 12.65 14.91
C LEU A 98 5.30 12.65 15.94
N VAL A 99 5.34 11.70 16.86
CA VAL A 99 4.62 11.74 18.13
C VAL A 99 5.64 11.43 19.20
N GLN A 100 5.66 12.21 20.28
CA GLN A 100 6.47 11.94 21.46
C GLN A 100 5.61 12.20 22.70
N MET A 101 5.09 11.13 23.29
CA MET A 101 4.16 11.17 24.41
C MET A 101 4.89 11.35 25.76
N GLY A 102 4.19 11.90 26.75
CA GLY A 102 4.65 11.89 28.15
C GLY A 102 5.79 12.87 28.48
N ILE A 103 5.95 13.94 27.70
CA ILE A 103 6.95 14.99 27.96
C ILE A 103 6.51 15.78 29.20
N SER A 104 7.37 15.84 30.22
CA SER A 104 7.14 16.65 31.42
C SER A 104 7.78 18.03 31.32
N LYS A 105 7.05 19.05 31.76
CA LYS A 105 7.49 20.46 31.79
C LYS A 105 8.72 20.71 32.67
N ASP A 106 8.89 19.96 33.75
CA ASP A 106 9.98 20.12 34.73
C ASP A 106 11.33 19.53 34.27
N ALA A 107 11.39 18.93 33.07
CA ALA A 107 12.65 18.56 32.46
C ALA A 107 13.42 19.85 32.08
N GLU A 108 14.25 20.35 33.00
CA GLU A 108 14.99 21.61 32.94
C GLU A 108 15.37 22.04 31.50
N ASN A 109 14.72 23.10 31.00
CA ASN A 109 14.97 23.71 29.69
C ASN A 109 14.89 22.72 28.51
N ALA A 110 13.73 22.06 28.34
CA ALA A 110 13.49 21.10 27.27
C ALA A 110 13.70 21.73 25.89
N ASN A 111 14.94 21.70 25.38
CA ASN A 111 15.24 21.83 23.97
C ASN A 111 14.92 20.47 23.34
N ILE A 112 13.65 20.28 22.97
CA ILE A 112 13.15 19.01 22.47
C ILE A 112 13.80 18.73 21.12
N LEU A 113 14.38 17.54 20.98
CA LEU A 113 14.92 17.06 19.71
C LEU A 113 14.00 15.95 19.19
N GLY A 114 13.44 16.14 18.00
CA GLY A 114 12.53 15.19 17.38
C GLY A 114 12.90 14.85 15.94
N TYR A 115 12.48 13.68 15.49
CA TYR A 115 12.70 13.19 14.13
C TYR A 115 11.36 12.80 13.51
N LEU A 116 11.04 13.39 12.36
CA LEU A 116 9.88 13.00 11.56
C LEU A 116 10.27 11.80 10.70
N GLU A 117 9.50 10.73 10.86
CA GLU A 117 9.69 9.47 10.14
C GLU A 117 8.51 9.19 9.22
N ASN A 118 8.66 8.21 8.33
CA ASN A 118 7.50 7.64 7.65
C ASN A 118 6.56 7.02 8.69
N THR A 119 5.28 7.03 8.41
CA THR A 119 4.31 6.33 9.26
C THR A 119 4.48 4.80 9.12
N GLY A 120 4.08 4.08 10.15
CA GLY A 120 3.84 2.65 10.10
C GLY A 120 2.36 2.32 10.19
N SER A 121 2.10 1.02 10.28
CA SER A 121 0.75 0.48 10.46
C SER A 121 0.72 -0.55 11.59
N VAL A 122 -0.46 -0.74 12.18
CA VAL A 122 -0.70 -1.78 13.19
C VAL A 122 -1.81 -2.71 12.71
N ARG A 123 -1.55 -4.02 12.74
CA ARG A 123 -2.57 -5.05 12.61
C ARG A 123 -2.95 -5.55 14.01
N LEU A 124 -4.17 -5.27 14.43
CA LEU A 124 -4.69 -5.65 15.73
C LEU A 124 -5.72 -6.78 15.59
N GLY A 125 -5.60 -7.85 16.37
CA GLY A 125 -6.65 -8.88 16.42
C GLY A 125 -7.95 -8.36 17.03
N ALA A 126 -9.05 -8.55 16.31
CA ALA A 126 -10.39 -8.10 16.68
C ALA A 126 -11.41 -9.25 16.60
N GLY A 127 -10.99 -10.47 16.95
CA GLY A 127 -11.80 -11.69 16.78
C GLY A 127 -13.10 -11.74 17.58
N ASN A 128 -13.32 -10.80 18.51
CA ASN A 128 -14.59 -10.64 19.22
C ASN A 128 -15.62 -9.78 18.46
N PHE A 129 -15.22 -9.21 17.33
CA PHE A 129 -16.07 -8.37 16.48
C PHE A 129 -16.35 -9.09 15.17
N GLU A 130 -17.54 -8.88 14.61
CA GLU A 130 -17.90 -9.42 13.31
C GLU A 130 -17.14 -8.68 12.20
N ASN A 131 -16.79 -9.39 11.12
CA ASN A 131 -16.26 -8.75 9.92
C ASN A 131 -17.22 -7.67 9.40
N GLY A 132 -16.68 -6.53 8.99
CA GLY A 132 -17.44 -5.36 8.58
C GLY A 132 -17.83 -4.42 9.72
N THR A 133 -17.53 -4.74 10.99
CA THR A 133 -17.72 -3.80 12.10
C THR A 133 -16.87 -2.56 11.86
N THR A 134 -17.51 -1.40 11.77
CA THR A 134 -16.86 -0.10 11.64
C THR A 134 -16.64 0.55 12.99
N GLY A 135 -15.64 1.41 13.07
CA GLY A 135 -15.37 2.21 14.25
C GLY A 135 -14.10 3.02 14.08
N VAL A 136 -13.49 3.38 15.19
CA VAL A 136 -12.27 4.18 15.18
C VAL A 136 -11.25 3.65 16.16
N VAL A 137 -9.99 3.76 15.79
CA VAL A 137 -8.84 3.59 16.68
C VAL A 137 -8.29 4.96 17.06
N TYR A 138 -8.07 5.18 18.35
CA TYR A 138 -7.46 6.40 18.85
C TYR A 138 -6.46 6.11 19.97
N VAL A 139 -5.62 7.09 20.27
CA VAL A 139 -4.66 7.06 21.39
C VAL A 139 -4.96 8.25 22.30
N PRO A 140 -5.34 8.04 23.57
CA PRO A 140 -5.55 9.13 24.53
C PRO A 140 -4.33 10.06 24.65
N GLY A 141 -4.53 11.36 24.85
CA GLY A 141 -3.43 12.33 24.96
C GLY A 141 -2.71 12.63 23.63
N THR A 142 -3.35 12.30 22.51
CA THR A 142 -2.85 12.55 21.14
C THR A 142 -3.98 13.02 20.22
N THR A 143 -3.67 13.49 19.01
CA THR A 143 -4.66 13.74 17.95
C THR A 143 -4.92 12.53 17.07
N ILE A 144 -4.32 11.37 17.38
CA ILE A 144 -4.49 10.14 16.60
C ILE A 144 -5.95 9.68 16.71
N PHE A 145 -6.62 9.71 15.56
CA PHE A 145 -7.98 9.22 15.37
C PHE A 145 -8.04 8.62 13.96
N ARG A 146 -8.30 7.31 13.86
CA ARG A 146 -8.22 6.54 12.61
C ARG A 146 -9.52 5.75 12.43
N PRO A 147 -10.34 6.08 11.41
CA PRO A 147 -11.48 5.24 11.07
C PRO A 147 -10.96 3.91 10.53
N VAL A 148 -11.57 2.82 10.97
CA VAL A 148 -11.16 1.47 10.63
C VAL A 148 -12.38 0.57 10.48
N THR A 149 -12.21 -0.52 9.75
CA THR A 149 -13.19 -1.59 9.63
C THR A 149 -12.53 -2.91 10.04
N VAL A 150 -13.28 -3.76 10.73
CA VAL A 150 -12.83 -5.12 11.03
C VAL A 150 -12.87 -5.94 9.75
N GLU A 151 -11.71 -6.40 9.32
CA GLU A 151 -11.52 -7.19 8.11
C GLU A 151 -10.84 -8.50 8.50
N GLN A 152 -11.46 -9.63 8.20
CA GLN A 152 -10.93 -10.97 8.50
C GLN A 152 -10.58 -11.17 10.00
N GLY A 153 -11.36 -10.58 10.90
CA GLY A 153 -11.13 -10.62 12.34
C GLY A 153 -9.98 -9.73 12.81
N HIS A 154 -9.53 -8.79 11.99
CA HIS A 154 -8.44 -7.86 12.28
C HIS A 154 -8.84 -6.40 12.04
N LEU A 155 -8.24 -5.52 12.81
CA LEU A 155 -8.18 -4.09 12.54
C LEU A 155 -6.82 -3.74 11.99
N PHE A 156 -6.83 -2.75 11.14
CA PHE A 156 -5.74 -2.47 10.22
C PHE A 156 -5.58 -0.95 10.24
N VAL A 157 -4.72 -0.49 11.15
CA VAL A 157 -4.61 0.91 11.54
C VAL A 157 -3.40 1.51 10.86
N ASP A 158 -3.63 2.23 9.77
CA ASP A 158 -2.57 2.84 8.96
C ASP A 158 -2.25 4.28 9.37
N SER A 159 -1.16 4.80 8.80
CA SER A 159 -0.73 6.18 8.97
C SER A 159 -0.53 6.55 10.45
N LEU A 160 0.06 5.62 11.22
CA LEU A 160 0.44 5.85 12.60
C LEU A 160 1.90 6.34 12.64
N PRO A 161 2.20 7.40 13.42
CA PRO A 161 3.58 7.82 13.67
C PRO A 161 4.42 6.67 14.23
N ALA A 162 5.68 6.58 13.81
CA ALA A 162 6.62 5.60 14.33
C ALA A 162 7.05 5.98 15.76
N ASP A 163 6.42 5.37 16.75
CA ASP A 163 6.81 5.41 18.16
C ASP A 163 6.03 4.31 18.92
N SER A 164 6.25 4.22 20.23
CA SER A 164 5.50 3.40 21.16
C SER A 164 4.19 4.10 21.59
N LEU A 165 3.06 3.63 21.07
CA LEU A 165 1.73 4.17 21.36
C LEU A 165 1.04 3.38 22.48
N CYS A 166 0.50 4.06 23.50
CA CYS A 166 -0.15 3.40 24.64
C CYS A 166 -1.17 4.31 25.36
N PRO A 167 -2.38 3.83 25.69
CA PRO A 167 -3.03 2.63 25.14
C PRO A 167 -3.53 2.89 23.72
N LEU A 168 -3.65 1.82 22.93
CA LEU A 168 -4.33 1.87 21.63
C LEU A 168 -5.78 1.37 21.82
N ILE A 169 -6.76 2.21 21.55
CA ILE A 169 -8.17 1.92 21.84
C ILE A 169 -8.98 1.90 20.55
N PHE A 170 -9.60 0.77 20.25
CA PHE A 170 -10.67 0.66 19.27
C PHE A 170 -12.03 0.82 19.93
N VAL A 171 -12.90 1.64 19.34
CA VAL A 171 -14.31 1.77 19.70
C VAL A 171 -15.13 1.53 18.44
N ALA A 172 -15.94 0.48 18.46
CA ALA A 172 -16.90 0.20 17.40
C ALA A 172 -18.05 1.21 17.43
N ASP A 173 -18.71 1.40 16.28
CA ASP A 173 -19.88 2.28 16.19
C ASP A 173 -21.06 1.80 17.07
N SER A 174 -21.07 0.52 17.47
CA SER A 174 -22.00 -0.04 18.45
C SER A 174 -21.78 0.45 19.89
N GLY A 175 -20.59 1.00 20.17
CA GLY A 175 -20.11 1.36 21.50
C GLY A 175 -19.27 0.29 22.20
N ASP A 176 -19.18 -0.93 21.63
CA ASP A 176 -18.25 -1.94 22.11
C ASP A 176 -16.80 -1.50 21.87
N SER A 177 -15.86 -1.93 22.72
CA SER A 177 -14.47 -1.48 22.63
C SER A 177 -13.46 -2.60 22.84
N LEU A 178 -12.28 -2.39 22.27
CA LEU A 178 -11.09 -3.21 22.45
C LEU A 178 -9.94 -2.28 22.82
N GLU A 179 -9.30 -2.55 23.94
CA GLU A 179 -8.19 -1.74 24.44
C GLU A 179 -6.93 -2.58 24.54
N VAL A 180 -5.84 -2.05 23.96
CA VAL A 180 -4.48 -2.58 24.14
C VAL A 180 -3.78 -1.70 25.16
N ASN A 181 -3.71 -2.19 26.39
CA ASN A 181 -3.13 -1.48 27.54
C ASN A 181 -1.60 -1.58 27.63
N GLU A 182 -0.97 -2.36 26.76
CA GLU A 182 0.48 -2.47 26.66
C GLU A 182 1.01 -1.57 25.53
N PRO A 183 2.23 -1.04 25.63
CA PRO A 183 2.78 -0.19 24.57
C PRO A 183 2.92 -0.93 23.24
N VAL A 184 2.37 -0.35 22.18
CA VAL A 184 2.44 -0.85 20.80
C VAL A 184 3.53 -0.08 20.05
N LEU A 185 4.65 -0.75 19.76
CA LEU A 185 5.72 -0.16 18.96
C LEU A 185 5.33 -0.11 17.49
N VAL A 186 5.10 1.08 16.94
CA VAL A 186 4.91 1.31 15.51
C VAL A 186 6.26 1.51 14.85
N VAL A 187 6.55 0.74 13.81
CA VAL A 187 7.80 0.84 13.03
C VAL A 187 7.50 1.50 11.69
N ALA A 188 8.28 2.51 11.33
CA ALA A 188 8.18 3.20 10.05
C ALA A 188 8.23 2.23 8.86
N ASP A 189 7.39 2.44 7.85
CA ASP A 189 7.31 1.63 6.61
C ASP A 189 7.04 0.13 6.86
N SER A 190 6.49 -0.23 8.02
CA SER A 190 6.21 -1.62 8.39
C SER A 190 4.83 -1.77 9.04
N VAL A 191 4.32 -3.00 9.03
CA VAL A 191 3.12 -3.41 9.77
C VAL A 191 3.56 -4.12 11.04
N THR A 192 3.14 -3.62 12.20
CA THR A 192 3.34 -4.29 13.49
C THR A 192 2.08 -5.04 13.86
N SER A 193 2.23 -6.30 14.28
CA SER A 193 1.07 -7.15 14.57
C SER A 193 0.90 -7.39 16.07
N VAL A 194 -0.32 -7.18 16.58
CA VAL A 194 -0.67 -7.23 18.00
C VAL A 194 -1.85 -8.18 18.21
N HIS A 195 -1.69 -9.19 19.07
CA HIS A 195 -2.75 -10.15 19.45
C HIS A 195 -3.55 -10.74 18.26
N PHE A 196 -2.87 -11.16 17.19
CA PHE A 196 -3.49 -11.62 15.94
C PHE A 196 -3.34 -13.14 15.71
N HIS A 197 -4.17 -13.71 14.83
CA HIS A 197 -4.09 -15.08 14.32
C HIS A 197 -3.79 -15.06 12.82
N SER A 198 -3.23 -16.14 12.29
CA SER A 198 -2.98 -16.28 10.85
C SER A 198 -4.27 -16.58 10.09
N VAL A 199 -4.42 -15.96 8.91
CA VAL A 199 -5.53 -16.22 7.99
C VAL A 199 -5.23 -17.42 7.09
N SER A 200 -6.23 -18.27 6.90
CA SER A 200 -6.23 -19.40 5.97
C SER A 200 -7.54 -19.38 5.18
N LEU A 201 -7.44 -19.36 3.84
CA LEU A 201 -8.57 -19.41 2.92
C LEU A 201 -8.48 -20.66 2.06
N ARG A 202 -9.63 -21.29 1.77
CA ARG A 202 -9.70 -22.43 0.86
C ARG A 202 -10.97 -22.40 0.02
N PHE A 203 -10.78 -22.24 -1.28
CA PHE A 203 -11.80 -22.25 -2.30
C PHE A 203 -11.90 -23.64 -2.93
N ARG A 204 -13.14 -24.08 -3.18
CA ARG A 204 -13.44 -25.35 -3.84
C ARG A 204 -13.99 -25.08 -5.23
N ILE A 205 -13.24 -25.47 -6.25
CA ILE A 205 -13.58 -25.24 -7.66
C ILE A 205 -13.97 -26.60 -8.28
N PRO A 206 -15.28 -26.86 -8.47
CA PRO A 206 -15.73 -28.10 -9.10
C PRO A 206 -15.40 -28.09 -10.60
N LEU A 207 -14.82 -29.19 -11.08
CA LEU A 207 -14.54 -29.39 -12.50
C LEU A 207 -15.41 -30.54 -13.00
N ASP A 208 -16.40 -30.24 -13.84
CA ASP A 208 -17.29 -31.24 -14.45
C ASP A 208 -16.97 -31.37 -15.95
N MET A 209 -16.31 -32.46 -16.31
CA MET A 209 -15.93 -32.80 -17.69
C MET A 209 -16.90 -33.80 -18.32
N THR A 210 -18.00 -34.12 -17.64
CA THR A 210 -19.07 -34.98 -18.17
C THR A 210 -19.96 -34.20 -19.14
N SER A 211 -20.93 -34.89 -19.74
CA SER A 211 -21.89 -34.28 -20.66
C SER A 211 -22.80 -33.23 -20.02
N SER A 212 -22.86 -33.11 -18.68
CA SER A 212 -23.57 -32.04 -18.00
C SER A 212 -22.74 -30.76 -17.81
N GLY A 213 -21.42 -30.84 -17.97
CA GLY A 213 -20.49 -29.73 -17.81
C GLY A 213 -19.79 -29.35 -19.12
N ILE A 214 -18.46 -29.28 -19.09
CA ILE A 214 -17.62 -28.89 -20.23
C ILE A 214 -17.68 -29.92 -21.38
N ALA A 215 -18.03 -31.18 -21.06
CA ALA A 215 -18.13 -32.30 -22.00
C ALA A 215 -16.85 -32.51 -22.84
N LEU A 216 -15.81 -33.06 -22.19
CA LEU A 216 -14.58 -33.40 -22.88
C LEU A 216 -14.69 -34.78 -23.56
N ASP A 217 -14.39 -34.82 -24.86
CA ASP A 217 -14.35 -36.07 -25.65
C ASP A 217 -13.04 -36.86 -25.45
N GLU A 218 -11.98 -36.19 -25.00
CA GLU A 218 -10.68 -36.79 -24.69
C GLU A 218 -9.98 -36.12 -23.49
N ASP A 219 -8.96 -36.79 -22.95
CA ASP A 219 -8.18 -36.26 -21.83
C ASP A 219 -7.42 -35.00 -22.25
N LEU A 220 -7.65 -33.87 -21.56
CA LEU A 220 -6.82 -32.67 -21.70
C LEU A 220 -5.55 -32.80 -20.87
N ARG A 221 -4.42 -32.33 -21.40
CA ARG A 221 -3.10 -32.47 -20.76
C ARG A 221 -2.28 -31.19 -20.87
N ASN A 222 -1.47 -30.94 -19.85
CA ASN A 222 -0.47 -29.87 -19.79
C ASN A 222 -0.97 -28.51 -20.29
N PHE A 223 -2.14 -28.08 -19.84
CA PHE A 223 -2.77 -26.85 -20.31
C PHE A 223 -2.92 -25.84 -19.16
N PRO A 224 -2.84 -24.54 -19.44
CA PRO A 224 -3.14 -23.50 -18.47
C PRO A 224 -4.65 -23.37 -18.28
N LEU A 225 -5.09 -23.30 -17.02
CA LEU A 225 -6.46 -23.04 -16.62
C LEU A 225 -6.49 -21.73 -15.83
N GLU A 226 -7.32 -20.78 -16.27
CA GLU A 226 -7.58 -19.58 -15.49
C GLU A 226 -8.59 -19.87 -14.38
N ILE A 227 -8.33 -19.33 -13.20
CA ILE A 227 -9.22 -19.33 -12.05
C ILE A 227 -9.45 -17.89 -11.68
N ARG A 228 -10.69 -17.41 -11.82
CA ARG A 228 -11.11 -16.09 -11.37
C ARG A 228 -11.91 -16.20 -10.10
N LEU A 229 -11.59 -15.37 -9.13
CA LEU A 229 -12.38 -15.12 -7.94
C LEU A 229 -12.84 -13.67 -7.94
N ASP A 230 -14.07 -13.44 -7.49
CA ASP A 230 -14.59 -12.09 -7.31
C ASP A 230 -15.34 -11.91 -5.97
N SER A 231 -15.78 -10.68 -5.68
CA SER A 231 -16.49 -10.34 -4.45
C SER A 231 -17.77 -11.17 -4.18
N SER A 232 -18.29 -11.91 -5.17
CA SER A 232 -19.38 -12.87 -4.94
C SER A 232 -18.89 -14.20 -4.34
N ASP A 233 -17.62 -14.55 -4.51
CA ASP A 233 -16.99 -15.74 -3.93
C ASP A 233 -16.51 -15.49 -2.49
N TYR A 234 -15.90 -14.32 -2.23
CA TYR A 234 -15.35 -13.95 -0.92
C TYR A 234 -15.12 -12.43 -0.79
N ASP A 235 -15.18 -11.92 0.44
CA ASP A 235 -14.81 -10.54 0.74
C ASP A 235 -13.29 -10.42 0.91
N PHE A 236 -12.61 -10.02 -0.18
CA PHE A 236 -11.15 -9.93 -0.22
C PHE A 236 -10.56 -8.72 0.51
N ARG A 237 -11.37 -7.87 1.15
CA ARG A 237 -10.86 -6.72 1.88
C ARG A 237 -9.86 -7.16 2.95
N GLY A 238 -8.75 -6.44 2.99
CA GLY A 238 -7.64 -6.68 3.91
C GLY A 238 -6.73 -7.84 3.54
N LEU A 239 -7.03 -8.63 2.50
CA LEU A 239 -6.18 -9.75 2.08
C LEU A 239 -4.86 -9.27 1.43
N ASP A 240 -4.91 -8.17 0.70
CA ASP A 240 -3.75 -7.49 0.08
C ASP A 240 -2.75 -6.95 1.12
N ARG A 241 -3.22 -6.77 2.35
CA ARG A 241 -2.42 -6.32 3.50
C ARG A 241 -1.72 -7.48 4.22
N LEU A 242 -1.99 -8.71 3.79
CA LEU A 242 -1.40 -9.92 4.34
C LEU A 242 -0.28 -10.43 3.43
N GLN A 243 0.74 -10.99 4.07
CA GLN A 243 1.81 -11.69 3.37
C GLN A 243 1.60 -13.20 3.53
N GLY A 244 1.61 -13.92 2.42
CA GLY A 244 1.36 -15.35 2.41
C GLY A 244 1.48 -15.94 1.02
N ALA A 245 1.14 -17.22 0.90
CA ALA A 245 1.28 -17.95 -0.34
C ALA A 245 -0.06 -18.52 -0.82
N TRP A 246 -0.33 -18.32 -2.11
CA TRP A 246 -1.38 -19.03 -2.83
C TRP A 246 -0.88 -20.39 -3.30
N ASN A 247 -1.74 -21.40 -3.22
CA ASN A 247 -1.45 -22.75 -3.71
C ASN A 247 -2.68 -23.33 -4.41
N ALA A 248 -2.47 -24.06 -5.50
CA ALA A 248 -3.51 -24.82 -6.18
C ALA A 248 -3.22 -26.32 -6.08
N VAL A 249 -4.23 -27.11 -5.72
CA VAL A 249 -4.14 -28.57 -5.59
C VAL A 249 -5.28 -29.24 -6.34
N LEU A 250 -4.93 -30.19 -7.22
CA LEU A 250 -5.90 -31.03 -7.93
C LEU A 250 -5.57 -32.50 -7.66
N CYS A 251 -6.54 -33.26 -7.14
CA CYS A 251 -6.37 -34.68 -6.81
C CYS A 251 -5.20 -35.00 -5.86
N GLY A 252 -4.73 -34.02 -5.08
CA GLY A 252 -3.59 -34.16 -4.16
C GLY A 252 -2.25 -33.68 -4.72
N ASP A 253 -2.19 -33.35 -6.02
CA ASP A 253 -1.00 -32.81 -6.65
C ASP A 253 -1.02 -31.27 -6.62
N THR A 254 0.06 -30.66 -6.12
CA THR A 254 0.25 -29.20 -6.18
C THR A 254 0.58 -28.78 -7.60
N LEU A 255 -0.11 -27.75 -8.09
CA LEU A 255 0.02 -27.23 -9.44
C LEU A 255 0.91 -25.98 -9.48
N PRO A 256 1.67 -25.76 -10.56
CA PRO A 256 2.22 -24.45 -10.89
C PRO A 256 1.10 -23.40 -10.94
N LEU A 257 1.33 -22.24 -10.33
CA LEU A 257 0.33 -21.20 -10.15
C LEU A 257 0.97 -19.82 -10.33
N SER A 258 0.36 -18.97 -11.15
CA SER A 258 0.73 -17.56 -11.29
C SER A 258 -0.46 -16.69 -10.96
N LEU A 259 -0.27 -15.68 -10.10
CA LEU A 259 -1.25 -14.60 -9.97
C LEU A 259 -1.10 -13.69 -11.21
N SER A 260 -2.13 -13.62 -12.03
CA SER A 260 -2.16 -12.81 -13.27
C SER A 260 -2.61 -11.38 -12.96
N TYR A 261 -3.73 -11.28 -12.25
CA TYR A 261 -4.38 -10.00 -11.95
C TYR A 261 -4.90 -10.01 -10.52
N ALA A 262 -4.71 -8.90 -9.81
CA ALA A 262 -5.28 -8.67 -8.49
C ALA A 262 -5.73 -7.21 -8.36
N ASP A 263 -6.98 -7.02 -8.03
CA ASP A 263 -7.59 -5.73 -7.71
C ASP A 263 -8.40 -5.92 -6.43
N ALA A 264 -7.76 -5.69 -5.29
CA ALA A 264 -8.36 -5.89 -3.99
C ALA A 264 -9.51 -4.90 -3.73
N GLU A 265 -9.45 -3.69 -4.28
CA GLU A 265 -10.52 -2.69 -4.18
C GLU A 265 -11.79 -3.15 -4.90
N LYS A 266 -11.65 -3.73 -6.10
CA LYS A 266 -12.76 -4.37 -6.83
C LYS A 266 -13.03 -5.80 -6.39
N GLY A 267 -12.25 -6.31 -5.44
CA GLY A 267 -12.31 -7.69 -4.95
C GLY A 267 -12.18 -8.74 -6.05
N THR A 268 -11.30 -8.54 -7.03
CA THR A 268 -11.12 -9.44 -8.18
C THR A 268 -9.70 -10.00 -8.22
N PHE A 269 -9.58 -11.32 -8.34
CA PHE A 269 -8.30 -12.02 -8.46
C PHE A 269 -8.38 -13.01 -9.63
N ALA A 270 -7.33 -13.08 -10.44
CA ALA A 270 -7.20 -14.06 -11.51
C ALA A 270 -5.86 -14.79 -11.40
N PHE A 271 -5.93 -16.12 -11.47
CA PHE A 271 -4.78 -17.00 -11.39
C PHE A 271 -4.70 -17.90 -12.61
N TRP A 272 -3.51 -18.18 -13.09
CA TRP A 272 -3.26 -19.25 -14.05
C TRP A 272 -2.68 -20.45 -13.33
N ALA A 273 -3.28 -21.63 -13.50
CA ALA A 273 -2.77 -22.89 -12.98
C ALA A 273 -2.42 -23.85 -14.12
N ARG A 274 -1.24 -24.49 -14.08
CA ARG A 274 -0.89 -25.51 -15.07
C ARG A 274 -1.48 -26.86 -14.67
N VAL A 275 -2.49 -27.31 -15.41
CA VAL A 275 -3.15 -28.58 -15.15
C VAL A 275 -2.50 -29.68 -15.99
N SER A 276 -1.85 -30.63 -15.32
CA SER A 276 -1.19 -31.76 -15.98
C SER A 276 -2.15 -32.65 -16.75
N LYS A 277 -3.33 -32.90 -16.18
CA LYS A 277 -4.34 -33.77 -16.79
C LYS A 277 -5.74 -33.50 -16.24
N LEU A 278 -6.73 -33.37 -17.12
CA LEU A 278 -8.14 -33.60 -16.82
C LEU A 278 -8.64 -34.82 -17.60
N ARG A 279 -9.43 -35.65 -16.94
CA ARG A 279 -9.99 -36.85 -17.55
C ARG A 279 -11.30 -36.52 -18.26
N ALA A 280 -11.46 -37.03 -19.48
CA ALA A 280 -12.75 -36.99 -20.15
C ALA A 280 -13.82 -37.71 -19.32
N ASN A 281 -15.05 -37.18 -19.34
CA ASN A 281 -16.20 -37.75 -18.66
C ASN A 281 -15.97 -38.05 -17.16
N ALA A 282 -15.26 -37.15 -16.48
CA ALA A 282 -15.00 -37.23 -15.04
C ALA A 282 -15.47 -35.95 -14.33
N VAL A 283 -15.65 -36.07 -13.02
CA VAL A 283 -15.80 -34.91 -12.12
C VAL A 283 -14.62 -34.92 -11.18
N ASP A 284 -13.91 -33.80 -11.10
CA ASP A 284 -12.80 -33.59 -10.18
C ASP A 284 -13.04 -32.29 -9.39
N THR A 285 -12.13 -31.94 -8.49
CA THR A 285 -12.21 -30.71 -7.71
C THR A 285 -10.81 -30.14 -7.53
N LEU A 286 -10.65 -28.90 -7.97
CA LEU A 286 -9.46 -28.11 -7.70
C LEU A 286 -9.68 -27.33 -6.40
N PHE A 287 -8.65 -27.26 -5.57
CA PHE A 287 -8.62 -26.40 -4.40
C PHE A 287 -7.62 -25.29 -4.63
N LEU A 288 -8.07 -24.05 -4.50
CA LEU A 288 -7.20 -22.87 -4.42
C LEU A 288 -7.18 -22.42 -2.97
N SER A 289 -6.01 -22.20 -2.39
CA SER A 289 -5.87 -21.82 -0.99
C SER A 289 -4.86 -20.70 -0.81
N PHE A 290 -5.12 -19.82 0.15
CA PHE A 290 -4.17 -18.83 0.64
C PHE A 290 -3.84 -19.17 2.09
N GLU A 291 -2.55 -19.18 2.41
CA GLU A 291 -2.06 -19.36 3.78
C GLU A 291 -1.14 -18.19 4.14
N GLU A 292 -1.51 -17.43 5.16
CA GLU A 292 -0.71 -16.32 5.68
C GLU A 292 0.58 -16.84 6.32
N ASN A 293 1.69 -16.11 6.15
CA ASN A 293 3.02 -16.47 6.64
C ASN A 293 3.54 -17.82 6.11
N ALA A 294 2.93 -18.33 5.03
CA ALA A 294 3.41 -19.49 4.31
C ALA A 294 4.27 -19.06 3.13
N GLU A 295 5.29 -19.87 2.83
CA GLU A 295 6.06 -19.77 1.60
C GLU A 295 5.42 -20.61 0.51
N ALA A 296 5.44 -20.11 -0.73
CA ALA A 296 4.95 -20.87 -1.87
C ALA A 296 5.83 -22.11 -2.09
N SER A 297 5.21 -23.23 -2.43
CA SER A 297 5.97 -24.44 -2.75
C SER A 297 6.80 -24.23 -4.03
N SER A 298 7.94 -24.91 -4.16
CA SER A 298 8.75 -24.84 -5.39
C SER A 298 7.99 -25.26 -6.65
N ARG A 299 6.99 -26.16 -6.51
CA ARG A 299 6.07 -26.54 -7.60
C ARG A 299 5.15 -25.40 -8.01
N THR A 300 4.63 -24.66 -7.04
CA THR A 300 3.77 -23.49 -7.28
C THR A 300 4.52 -22.45 -8.12
N LEU A 301 5.82 -22.27 -7.88
CA LEU A 301 6.69 -21.31 -8.55
C LEU A 301 7.15 -21.73 -9.96
N GLU A 302 6.81 -22.93 -10.43
CA GLU A 302 7.12 -23.34 -11.82
C GLU A 302 6.31 -22.49 -12.81
N ASN A 303 6.86 -22.24 -14.01
CA ASN A 303 6.14 -21.43 -14.99
C ASN A 303 4.90 -22.17 -15.52
N VAL A 304 3.74 -21.51 -15.47
CA VAL A 304 2.47 -22.04 -15.97
C VAL A 304 2.47 -22.19 -17.49
N PHE A 305 3.01 -21.22 -18.21
CA PHE A 305 3.10 -21.20 -19.67
C PHE A 305 4.43 -21.78 -20.15
N SER A 306 4.73 -23.01 -19.74
CA SER A 306 5.93 -23.75 -20.11
C SER A 306 5.62 -24.97 -20.99
N ASP A 307 6.66 -25.52 -21.64
CA ASP A 307 6.63 -26.67 -22.53
C ASP A 307 5.58 -26.61 -23.66
N GLY A 308 5.96 -26.01 -24.78
CA GLY A 308 5.14 -25.96 -26.00
C GLY A 308 4.52 -24.59 -26.29
N PHE A 309 4.63 -23.64 -25.37
CA PHE A 309 4.30 -22.24 -25.60
C PHE A 309 5.49 -21.48 -26.18
N ILE A 310 5.26 -20.73 -27.25
CA ILE A 310 6.24 -19.80 -27.82
C ILE A 310 6.20 -18.47 -27.04
N ALA A 311 5.01 -17.93 -26.85
CA ALA A 311 4.74 -16.74 -26.05
C ALA A 311 3.30 -16.77 -25.52
N ALA A 312 3.04 -16.01 -24.46
CA ALA A 312 1.71 -15.80 -23.90
C ALA A 312 1.64 -14.37 -23.35
N TRP A 313 0.58 -13.63 -23.71
CA TRP A 313 0.38 -12.24 -23.29
C TRP A 313 -0.99 -12.12 -22.64
N HIS A 314 -1.02 -11.60 -21.41
CA HIS A 314 -2.27 -11.40 -20.63
C HIS A 314 -2.75 -9.95 -20.65
N PHE A 315 -1.85 -9.00 -20.97
CA PHE A 315 -2.15 -7.57 -20.96
C PHE A 315 -2.58 -7.04 -19.58
N ASP A 316 -2.11 -7.68 -18.52
CA ASP A 316 -2.38 -7.27 -17.13
C ASP A 316 -1.61 -6.00 -16.75
N GLU A 317 -0.54 -5.68 -17.49
CA GLU A 317 0.35 -4.54 -17.27
C GLU A 317 -0.23 -3.19 -17.76
N GLY A 318 -1.36 -3.23 -18.46
CA GLY A 318 -2.00 -2.05 -19.05
C GLY A 318 -1.47 -1.68 -20.44
N ASP A 319 -1.43 -0.39 -20.77
CA ASP A 319 -1.14 0.12 -22.12
C ASP A 319 0.30 0.62 -22.32
N SER A 320 1.18 0.41 -21.33
CA SER A 320 2.57 0.89 -21.36
C SER A 320 3.59 -0.20 -21.70
N GLU A 321 3.35 -1.43 -21.23
CA GLU A 321 4.19 -2.61 -21.46
C GLU A 321 3.29 -3.83 -21.66
N VAL A 322 3.81 -4.87 -22.32
CA VAL A 322 3.12 -6.16 -22.47
C VAL A 322 4.14 -7.26 -22.24
N TRP A 323 4.04 -7.99 -21.12
CA TRP A 323 5.05 -8.99 -20.80
C TRP A 323 4.70 -10.36 -21.36
N ASP A 324 5.73 -11.10 -21.78
CA ASP A 324 5.60 -12.49 -22.19
C ASP A 324 5.67 -13.42 -20.97
N ALA A 325 4.51 -13.95 -20.58
CA ALA A 325 4.35 -14.84 -19.43
C ALA A 325 5.13 -16.17 -19.56
N THR A 326 5.61 -16.53 -20.75
CA THR A 326 6.48 -17.70 -20.93
C THR A 326 7.91 -17.47 -20.44
N GLY A 327 8.33 -16.21 -20.31
CA GLY A 327 9.71 -15.82 -20.01
C GLY A 327 10.68 -16.06 -21.18
N ASN A 328 10.17 -16.29 -22.41
CA ASN A 328 11.00 -16.51 -23.59
C ASN A 328 11.54 -15.19 -24.20
N GLY A 329 11.18 -14.04 -23.62
CA GLY A 329 11.69 -12.73 -24.02
C GLY A 329 10.96 -12.12 -25.22
N PHE A 330 9.69 -12.50 -25.44
CA PHE A 330 8.84 -11.92 -26.47
C PHE A 330 7.90 -10.84 -25.93
N ASP A 331 8.42 -9.96 -25.07
CA ASP A 331 7.68 -8.82 -24.55
C ASP A 331 7.23 -7.89 -25.69
N GLY A 332 6.03 -7.36 -25.60
CA GLY A 332 5.43 -6.48 -26.58
C GLY A 332 5.61 -5.01 -26.27
N ILE A 333 5.61 -4.19 -27.32
CA ILE A 333 5.64 -2.73 -27.28
C ILE A 333 4.27 -2.22 -27.75
N PRO A 334 3.42 -1.74 -26.84
CA PRO A 334 2.16 -1.10 -27.19
C PRO A 334 2.36 0.22 -27.96
N GLU A 335 1.54 0.45 -28.97
CA GLU A 335 1.48 1.70 -29.71
C GLU A 335 0.02 2.07 -29.97
N GLU A 336 -0.41 3.26 -29.55
CA GLU A 336 -1.76 3.79 -29.79
C GLU A 336 -2.92 2.85 -29.37
N VAL A 337 -2.75 2.17 -28.22
CA VAL A 337 -3.77 1.34 -27.55
C VAL A 337 -4.18 1.97 -26.22
N SER A 338 -5.26 1.49 -25.62
CA SER A 338 -5.64 1.81 -24.23
C SER A 338 -6.06 0.54 -23.50
N VAL A 339 -6.21 0.60 -22.18
CA VAL A 339 -6.75 -0.52 -21.40
C VAL A 339 -8.25 -0.69 -21.69
N ALA A 340 -8.70 -1.92 -21.90
CA ALA A 340 -10.11 -2.23 -22.07
C ALA A 340 -10.82 -2.32 -20.71
N GLU A 341 -12.11 -1.92 -20.66
CA GLU A 341 -12.92 -2.03 -19.45
C GLU A 341 -13.30 -3.48 -19.10
N GLU A 342 -13.30 -4.37 -20.10
CA GLU A 342 -13.67 -5.77 -19.96
C GLU A 342 -12.69 -6.68 -20.70
N ALA A 343 -12.40 -7.83 -20.09
CA ALA A 343 -11.55 -8.87 -20.63
C ALA A 343 -12.20 -10.24 -20.45
N ALA A 344 -11.88 -11.19 -21.34
CA ALA A 344 -12.32 -12.57 -21.19
C ALA A 344 -11.52 -13.32 -20.10
N ALA A 345 -10.24 -12.97 -19.97
CA ALA A 345 -9.24 -13.56 -19.09
C ALA A 345 -8.17 -12.49 -18.80
N GLY A 346 -7.76 -12.32 -17.54
CA GLY A 346 -6.84 -11.27 -17.11
C GLY A 346 -7.27 -9.86 -17.55
N GLY A 347 -6.32 -9.07 -18.03
CA GLY A 347 -6.48 -7.78 -18.67
C GLY A 347 -6.76 -7.87 -20.17
N ALA A 348 -7.03 -6.72 -20.78
CA ALA A 348 -7.19 -6.62 -22.23
C ALA A 348 -6.83 -5.24 -22.74
N LEU A 349 -6.37 -5.18 -23.99
CA LEU A 349 -6.15 -3.93 -24.71
C LEU A 349 -7.34 -3.61 -25.59
N TYR A 350 -7.72 -2.33 -25.56
CA TYR A 350 -8.68 -1.73 -26.47
C TYR A 350 -7.96 -1.12 -27.68
N TYR A 351 -8.48 -1.44 -28.87
CA TYR A 351 -7.97 -0.94 -30.14
C TYR A 351 -9.09 -0.13 -30.81
N SER A 352 -8.84 1.16 -31.04
CA SER A 352 -9.81 2.09 -31.66
C SER A 352 -10.20 1.74 -33.11
N GLY A 353 -9.50 0.78 -33.72
CA GLY A 353 -9.79 0.26 -35.07
C GLY A 353 -9.26 1.11 -36.23
N ASN A 354 -8.82 2.35 -35.97
CA ASN A 354 -8.17 3.21 -36.98
C ASN A 354 -6.65 3.15 -36.89
N LYS A 355 -6.14 2.86 -35.70
CA LYS A 355 -4.74 2.72 -35.32
C LYS A 355 -4.66 1.83 -34.08
N GLY A 356 -3.45 1.42 -33.72
CA GLY A 356 -3.20 0.59 -32.53
C GLY A 356 -2.51 -0.72 -32.89
N SER A 357 -1.43 -1.06 -32.19
CA SER A 357 -0.77 -2.35 -32.31
C SER A 357 0.08 -2.66 -31.08
N VAL A 358 0.30 -3.93 -30.82
CA VAL A 358 1.41 -4.38 -29.98
C VAL A 358 2.47 -4.98 -30.90
N THR A 359 3.66 -4.40 -30.90
CA THR A 359 4.78 -4.90 -31.69
C THR A 359 5.63 -5.82 -30.84
N ILE A 360 5.86 -7.06 -31.31
CA ILE A 360 6.79 -8.00 -30.68
C ILE A 360 8.17 -7.85 -31.36
N PRO A 361 9.15 -7.15 -30.76
CA PRO A 361 10.48 -7.02 -31.31
C PRO A 361 11.18 -8.38 -31.35
N ASN A 362 12.23 -8.49 -32.16
CA ASN A 362 13.08 -9.70 -32.26
C ASN A 362 12.38 -11.01 -32.67
N SER A 363 11.10 -10.94 -33.06
CA SER A 363 10.28 -12.07 -33.55
C SER A 363 10.69 -12.58 -34.94
N ALA A 364 11.65 -11.93 -35.60
CA ALA A 364 12.17 -12.36 -36.89
C ALA A 364 13.11 -13.59 -36.79
N THR A 365 13.52 -13.97 -35.58
CA THR A 365 14.41 -15.11 -35.31
C THR A 365 13.87 -15.94 -34.15
N GLY A 366 14.43 -17.14 -33.94
CA GLY A 366 14.06 -17.99 -32.81
C GLY A 366 12.71 -18.67 -33.00
N ALA A 367 11.96 -18.84 -31.91
CA ALA A 367 10.73 -19.63 -31.91
C ALA A 367 9.59 -19.03 -32.77
N PHE A 368 9.61 -17.71 -33.03
CA PHE A 368 8.67 -17.04 -33.94
C PHE A 368 9.09 -17.08 -35.42
N ASP A 369 10.27 -17.61 -35.76
CA ASP A 369 10.65 -17.81 -37.16
C ASP A 369 9.97 -19.05 -37.76
N LEU A 370 8.65 -18.97 -37.86
CA LEU A 370 7.80 -20.00 -38.44
C LEU A 370 8.07 -20.09 -39.93
N THR A 371 8.47 -21.27 -40.39
CA THR A 371 8.68 -21.60 -41.80
C THR A 371 7.44 -22.29 -42.37
N LEU A 372 7.40 -22.52 -43.69
CA LEU A 372 6.34 -23.31 -44.33
C LEU A 372 6.24 -24.76 -43.83
N GLN A 373 7.27 -25.25 -43.12
CA GLN A 373 7.28 -26.59 -42.52
C GLN A 373 6.95 -26.56 -41.02
N SER A 374 6.81 -25.37 -40.43
CA SER A 374 6.47 -25.21 -39.02
C SER A 374 4.97 -25.39 -38.81
N SER A 375 4.59 -26.11 -37.75
CA SER A 375 3.22 -26.15 -37.23
C SER A 375 3.14 -25.32 -35.95
N ALA A 376 2.18 -24.41 -35.88
CA ALA A 376 1.91 -23.62 -34.68
C ALA A 376 0.41 -23.47 -34.50
N THR A 377 -0.01 -23.33 -33.24
CA THR A 377 -1.39 -22.99 -32.88
C THR A 377 -1.39 -21.57 -32.34
N PHE A 378 -2.37 -20.78 -32.78
CA PHE A 378 -2.64 -19.46 -32.25
C PHE A 378 -4.05 -19.44 -31.66
N SER A 379 -4.17 -18.98 -30.42
CA SER A 379 -5.44 -18.84 -29.70
C SER A 379 -5.51 -17.46 -29.07
N VAL A 380 -6.66 -16.80 -29.18
CA VAL A 380 -6.88 -15.44 -28.69
C VAL A 380 -8.35 -15.23 -28.36
N TRP A 381 -8.61 -14.42 -27.34
CA TRP A 381 -9.93 -13.89 -27.05
C TRP A 381 -10.07 -12.51 -27.67
N VAL A 382 -11.12 -12.29 -28.47
CA VAL A 382 -11.39 -11.00 -29.13
C VAL A 382 -12.84 -10.63 -28.94
N LYS A 383 -13.10 -9.47 -28.34
CA LYS A 383 -14.41 -8.83 -28.32
C LYS A 383 -14.44 -7.77 -29.42
N MET A 384 -15.34 -7.90 -30.39
CA MET A 384 -15.53 -6.91 -31.45
C MET A 384 -16.79 -6.09 -31.18
N GLU A 385 -16.70 -4.76 -31.31
CA GLU A 385 -17.87 -3.86 -31.20
C GLU A 385 -18.81 -3.93 -32.40
N GLY A 386 -18.35 -4.48 -33.53
CA GLY A 386 -19.14 -4.68 -34.74
C GLY A 386 -18.49 -5.68 -35.69
N LEU A 387 -19.29 -6.29 -36.57
CA LEU A 387 -18.86 -7.33 -37.52
C LEU A 387 -18.73 -6.82 -38.96
N ASP A 388 -18.94 -5.51 -39.18
CA ASP A 388 -19.11 -4.94 -40.52
C ASP A 388 -17.78 -4.68 -41.24
N MET A 389 -16.65 -4.90 -40.58
CA MET A 389 -15.32 -4.64 -41.13
C MET A 389 -14.33 -5.76 -40.80
N SER A 390 -13.46 -6.07 -41.76
CA SER A 390 -12.31 -6.95 -41.50
C SER A 390 -11.26 -6.24 -40.63
N ARG A 391 -10.65 -7.01 -39.73
CA ARG A 391 -9.59 -6.55 -38.82
C ARG A 391 -8.48 -7.61 -38.79
N VAL A 392 -7.25 -7.14 -38.59
CA VAL A 392 -6.08 -7.99 -38.39
C VAL A 392 -5.86 -8.12 -36.89
N VAL A 393 -5.91 -9.35 -36.37
CA VAL A 393 -5.69 -9.65 -34.95
C VAL A 393 -4.23 -10.00 -34.68
N PHE A 394 -3.60 -10.72 -35.60
CA PHE A 394 -2.19 -11.09 -35.53
C PHE A 394 -1.60 -11.14 -36.94
N ALA A 395 -0.43 -10.55 -37.14
CA ALA A 395 0.28 -10.60 -38.40
C ALA A 395 1.80 -10.49 -38.19
N ARG A 396 2.56 -11.20 -39.03
CA ARG A 396 4.00 -10.96 -39.20
C ARG A 396 4.18 -9.93 -40.32
N ALA A 397 4.77 -8.78 -40.00
CA ALA A 397 5.05 -7.73 -40.97
C ALA A 397 6.53 -7.34 -40.93
N HIS A 398 7.13 -7.09 -42.10
CA HIS A 398 8.47 -6.53 -42.18
C HIS A 398 8.36 -5.02 -41.99
N ARG A 399 8.73 -4.50 -40.82
CA ARG A 399 8.79 -3.05 -40.60
C ARG A 399 10.04 -2.53 -41.32
N ASN A 400 9.87 -1.86 -42.45
CA ASN A 400 10.94 -1.06 -43.03
C ASN A 400 11.12 0.19 -42.16
N THR A 401 12.21 0.25 -41.42
CA THR A 401 12.66 1.49 -40.77
C THR A 401 13.18 2.41 -41.86
N THR A 402 12.34 3.34 -42.33
CA THR A 402 12.78 4.51 -43.11
C THR A 402 12.84 5.73 -42.23
#